data_AF-A0A2D9VQ38-F1
#
_entry.id   AF-A0A2D9VQ38-F1
#
_cell.length_a   1.000
_cell.length_b   1.000
_cell.length_c   1.000
_cell.angle_alpha   90.00
_cell.angle_beta   90.00
_cell.angle_gamma   90.00
#
_symmetry.space_group_name_H-M   'P 1'
#
loop_
_entity.id
_entity.type
_entity.pdbx_description
1 polymer ?
#
loop_
_entity_poly.entity_id
_entity_poly.type
_entity_poly.pdbx_seq_one_letter_code
_entity_poly.pdbx_strand_id
1 'polypeptide(L)'
;PQAYIKLIARHYWSTIENFSFYRLNDNGMLYENSYNENEDINFNTWNLDLNFSWQYKPGSLLSIVWQNQLTNITDEKNNIFIDNINDFFQNPTTNIFSFKLTYYLDYLDLIKPNKK
;
A
#
# COMPACT_ATOMS: atom_id res chain seq x y z
N PRO A 1 -23.93 -17.00 -11.41
CA PRO A 1 -23.05 -15.82 -11.30
C PRO A 1 -22.13 -16.02 -10.10
N GLN A 2 -20.85 -15.67 -10.20
CA GLN A 2 -19.88 -15.87 -9.12
C GLN A 2 -19.21 -14.55 -8.80
N ALA A 3 -19.11 -14.21 -7.51
CA ALA A 3 -18.39 -13.04 -7.06
C ALA A 3 -17.38 -13.45 -5.97
N TYR A 4 -16.24 -12.79 -5.93
CA TYR A 4 -15.31 -12.89 -4.83
C TYR A 4 -14.67 -11.54 -4.53
N ILE A 5 -14.29 -11.39 -3.27
CA ILE A 5 -13.52 -10.27 -2.79
C ILE A 5 -12.26 -10.80 -2.11
N LYS A 6 -11.13 -10.13 -2.34
CA LYS A 6 -9.84 -10.45 -1.74
C LYS A 6 -9.22 -9.17 -1.23
N LEU A 7 -8.91 -9.14 0.05
CA LEU A 7 -8.15 -8.08 0.70
C LEU A 7 -6.80 -8.64 1.12
N ILE A 8 -5.72 -7.96 0.76
CA ILE A 8 -4.37 -8.24 1.26
C ILE A 8 -3.85 -6.97 1.91
N ALA A 9 -3.44 -7.07 3.18
CA ALA A 9 -2.74 -6.01 3.88
C ALA A 9 -1.32 -6.47 4.20
N ARG A 10 -0.34 -5.60 3.98
CA ARG A 10 1.07 -5.82 4.39
C ARG A 10 1.54 -4.61 5.18
N HIS A 11 2.17 -4.86 6.32
CA HIS A 11 2.77 -3.84 7.17
C HIS A 11 4.23 -4.17 7.39
N TYR A 12 5.09 -3.16 7.31
CA TYR A 12 6.51 -3.29 7.60
C TYR A 12 6.97 -2.10 8.45
N TRP A 13 7.74 -2.40 9.48
CA TRP A 13 8.25 -1.43 10.45
C TRP A 13 9.71 -1.75 10.77
N SER A 14 10.57 -0.74 10.72
CA SER A 14 11.98 -0.82 11.08
C SER A 14 12.44 0.48 11.76
N THR A 15 13.21 0.35 12.85
CA THR A 15 13.76 1.50 13.59
C THR A 15 15.27 1.37 13.67
N ILE A 16 15.97 2.50 13.50
CA ILE A 16 17.41 2.67 13.70
C ILE A 16 17.58 3.67 14.83
N GLU A 17 18.30 3.26 15.87
CA GLU A 17 18.61 4.09 17.05
C GLU A 17 20.10 4.44 17.02
N ASN A 18 20.42 5.73 17.08
CA ASN A 18 21.79 6.25 17.07
C ASN A 18 22.25 6.55 18.50
N PHE A 19 23.06 5.67 19.08
CA PHE A 19 23.51 5.81 20.47
C PHE A 19 24.60 6.86 20.70
N SER A 20 25.50 7.08 19.73
CA SER A 20 26.64 7.98 19.88
C SER A 20 27.22 8.40 18.53
N PHE A 21 27.65 9.66 18.42
CA PHE A 21 28.30 10.20 17.23
C PHE A 21 29.77 10.48 17.50
N TYR A 22 30.64 10.04 16.59
CA TYR A 22 32.09 10.23 16.68
C TYR A 22 32.61 11.01 15.48
N ARG A 23 33.68 11.77 15.70
CA ARG A 23 34.47 12.36 14.60
C ARG A 23 35.72 11.54 14.37
N LEU A 24 36.09 11.43 13.10
CA LEU A 24 37.34 10.81 12.68
C LEU A 24 38.45 11.86 12.65
N ASN A 25 39.59 11.59 13.29
CA ASN A 25 40.76 12.46 13.18
C ASN A 25 41.65 12.07 11.99
N ASP A 26 42.61 12.93 11.65
CA ASP A 26 43.56 12.71 10.55
C ASP A 26 44.49 11.50 10.80
N ASN A 27 44.58 11.04 12.05
CA ASN A 27 45.36 9.87 12.46
C ASN A 27 44.52 8.57 12.47
N GLY A 28 43.26 8.62 12.00
CA GLY A 28 42.34 7.48 11.91
C GLY A 28 41.67 7.04 13.22
N MET A 29 41.84 7.76 14.33
CA MET A 29 41.16 7.47 15.61
C MET A 29 39.84 8.24 15.74
N LEU A 30 38.86 7.60 16.38
CA LEU A 30 37.57 8.19 16.73
C LEU A 30 37.69 8.99 18.04
N TYR A 31 37.07 10.16 18.09
CA TYR A 31 36.93 10.94 19.32
C TYR A 31 35.49 11.44 19.49
N GLU A 32 35.09 11.64 20.75
CA GLU A 32 33.75 12.12 21.10
C GLU A 32 33.47 13.47 20.43
N ASN A 33 32.26 13.58 19.89
CA ASN A 33 31.77 14.80 19.26
C ASN A 33 30.65 15.37 20.12
N SER A 34 30.53 16.70 20.19
CA SER A 34 29.42 17.38 20.86
C SER A 34 28.10 17.36 20.07
N TYR A 35 27.99 16.46 19.08
CA TYR A 35 26.80 16.32 18.25
C TYR A 35 25.76 15.53 19.01
N ASN A 36 24.61 16.16 19.23
CA ASN A 36 23.54 15.64 20.07
C ASN A 36 22.17 15.87 19.40
N GLU A 37 22.15 15.91 18.07
CA GLU A 37 20.89 15.94 17.32
C GLU A 37 20.34 14.52 17.22
N ASN A 38 19.01 14.41 17.20
CA ASN A 38 18.33 13.15 17.00
C ASN A 38 18.43 12.74 15.52
N GLU A 39 19.14 11.65 15.24
CA GLU A 39 19.20 11.04 13.91
C GLU A 39 18.56 9.65 13.92
N ASP A 40 17.74 9.34 14.92
CA ASP A 40 16.97 8.11 14.91
C ASP A 40 16.11 8.08 13.65
N ILE A 41 15.97 6.90 13.05
CA ILE A 41 15.14 6.71 11.86
C ILE A 41 14.09 5.67 12.17
N ASN A 42 12.84 6.04 12.02
CA ASN A 42 11.69 5.18 12.18
C ASN A 42 10.97 5.05 10.84
N PHE A 43 11.09 3.88 10.21
CA PHE A 43 10.53 3.58 8.90
C PHE A 43 9.28 2.72 9.04
N ASN A 44 8.15 3.19 8.53
CA ASN A 44 6.87 2.48 8.58
C ASN A 44 6.20 2.47 7.20
N THR A 45 5.75 1.33 6.72
CA THR A 45 5.01 1.25 5.44
C THR A 45 3.83 0.28 5.50
N TRP A 46 2.74 0.70 4.87
CA TRP A 46 1.50 -0.04 4.72
C TRP A 46 1.15 -0.22 3.24
N ASN A 47 0.79 -1.43 2.85
CA ASN A 47 0.30 -1.76 1.52
C ASN A 47 -1.05 -2.47 1.62
N LEU A 48 -2.08 -1.92 0.99
CA LEU A 48 -3.42 -2.50 0.94
C LEU A 48 -3.80 -2.79 -0.52
N ASP A 49 -4.14 -4.05 -0.82
CA ASP A 49 -4.65 -4.49 -2.11
C ASP A 49 -6.07 -5.06 -1.94
N LEU A 50 -7.08 -4.37 -2.45
CA LEU A 50 -8.45 -4.83 -2.53
C LEU A 50 -8.78 -5.24 -3.97
N ASN A 51 -9.24 -6.47 -4.15
CA ASN A 51 -9.65 -7.01 -5.44
C ASN A 51 -11.09 -7.52 -5.33
N PHE A 52 -11.97 -6.98 -6.16
CA PHE A 52 -13.33 -7.46 -6.35
C PHE A 52 -13.48 -7.98 -7.77
N SER A 53 -14.08 -9.16 -7.91
CA SER A 53 -14.34 -9.78 -9.21
C SER A 53 -15.72 -10.40 -9.22
N TRP A 54 -16.50 -10.08 -10.24
CA TRP A 54 -17.88 -10.53 -10.41
C TRP A 54 -18.12 -11.03 -11.83
N GLN A 55 -18.38 -12.33 -11.97
CA GLN A 55 -18.84 -12.97 -13.19
C GLN A 55 -20.37 -12.97 -13.24
N TYR A 56 -20.94 -12.07 -14.03
CA TYR A 56 -22.40 -11.89 -14.14
C TYR A 56 -23.02 -12.75 -15.26
N LYS A 57 -22.25 -13.11 -16.28
CA LYS A 57 -22.62 -14.09 -17.33
C LYS A 57 -21.41 -14.99 -17.63
N PRO A 58 -21.58 -16.18 -18.25
CA PRO A 58 -20.45 -16.97 -18.75
C PRO A 58 -19.51 -16.09 -19.59
N GLY A 59 -18.21 -16.08 -19.24
CA GLY A 59 -17.20 -15.21 -19.84
C GLY A 59 -17.28 -13.72 -19.47
N SER A 60 -18.45 -13.17 -19.11
CA SER A 60 -18.60 -11.74 -18.85
C SER A 60 -18.28 -11.40 -17.40
N LEU A 61 -17.29 -10.54 -17.20
CA LEU A 61 -16.64 -10.28 -15.91
C LEU A 61 -16.56 -8.78 -15.63
N LEU A 62 -16.78 -8.42 -14.37
CA LEU A 62 -16.45 -7.12 -13.80
C LEU A 62 -15.30 -7.30 -12.81
N SER A 63 -14.23 -6.53 -12.95
CA SER A 63 -13.12 -6.52 -12.00
C SER A 63 -12.81 -5.10 -11.55
N ILE A 64 -12.70 -4.94 -10.23
CA ILE A 64 -12.35 -3.70 -9.57
C ILE A 64 -11.15 -3.98 -8.68
N VAL A 65 -10.09 -3.20 -8.85
CA VAL A 65 -8.87 -3.31 -8.05
C VAL A 65 -8.57 -1.94 -7.46
N TRP A 66 -8.36 -1.90 -6.15
CA TRP A 66 -7.86 -0.74 -5.45
C TRP A 66 -6.58 -1.11 -4.74
N GLN A 67 -5.51 -0.37 -5.02
CA GLN A 67 -4.22 -0.51 -4.36
C GLN A 67 -3.88 0.79 -3.68
N ASN A 68 -3.41 0.69 -2.44
CA ASN A 68 -2.89 1.81 -1.68
C ASN A 68 -1.52 1.45 -1.12
N GLN A 69 -0.60 2.41 -1.22
CA GLN A 69 0.71 2.35 -0.58
C GLN A 69 0.97 3.63 0.21
N LEU A 70 1.38 3.46 1.47
CA LEU A 70 1.86 4.50 2.35
C LEU A 70 3.26 4.16 2.84
N THR A 71 4.14 5.14 2.84
CA THR A 71 5.45 5.05 3.48
C THR A 71 5.64 6.30 4.32
N ASN A 72 5.98 6.12 5.59
CA ASN A 72 6.25 7.16 6.55
C ASN A 72 7.66 6.97 7.12
N ILE A 73 8.42 8.06 7.21
CA ILE A 73 9.78 8.09 7.76
C ILE A 73 9.81 9.24 8.76
N THR A 74 10.02 8.92 10.03
CA THR A 74 10.07 9.89 11.13
C THR A 74 11.30 9.66 11.98
N ASP A 75 11.75 10.70 12.67
CA ASP A 75 12.75 10.63 13.72
C ASP A 75 12.13 10.30 15.10
N GLU A 76 10.81 10.43 15.20
CA GLU A 76 10.04 10.03 16.37
C GLU A 76 9.78 8.53 16.39
N LYS A 77 9.99 7.91 17.57
CA LYS A 77 9.65 6.53 17.86
C LYS A 77 8.14 6.40 18.07
N ASN A 78 7.37 6.44 16.97
CA ASN A 78 5.92 6.29 16.99
C ASN A 78 5.52 4.90 17.52
N ASN A 79 5.26 4.85 18.81
CA ASN A 79 4.51 3.79 19.46
C ASN A 79 3.03 3.97 19.08
N ILE A 80 2.34 2.85 18.83
CA ILE A 80 0.90 2.73 18.52
C ILE A 80 0.62 2.49 17.03
N PHE A 81 0.54 1.21 16.69
CA PHE A 81 0.11 0.65 15.41
C PHE A 81 -1.28 1.14 14.95
N ILE A 82 -2.17 1.49 15.90
CA ILE A 82 -3.55 1.92 15.64
C ILE A 82 -3.61 3.39 15.18
N ASP A 83 -2.79 4.27 15.76
CA ASP A 83 -2.76 5.69 15.41
C ASP A 83 -2.27 5.89 13.97
N ASN A 84 -1.32 5.05 13.54
CA ASN A 84 -0.82 5.01 12.15
C ASN A 84 -1.90 4.67 11.11
N ILE A 85 -2.97 3.94 11.45
CA ILE A 85 -4.06 3.61 10.52
C ILE A 85 -4.99 4.82 10.30
N ASN A 86 -5.17 5.68 11.31
CA ASN A 86 -5.91 6.93 11.12
C ASN A 86 -5.08 7.90 10.28
N ASP A 87 -3.78 7.99 10.56
CA ASP A 87 -2.83 8.77 9.77
C ASP A 87 -2.71 8.24 8.34
N PHE A 88 -2.95 6.95 8.11
CA PHE A 88 -2.95 6.34 6.78
C PHE A 88 -3.98 6.96 5.83
N PHE A 89 -5.14 7.37 6.34
CA PHE A 89 -6.15 8.05 5.52
C PHE A 89 -5.92 9.57 5.40
N GLN A 90 -5.04 10.14 6.23
CA GLN A 90 -4.79 11.59 6.30
C GLN A 90 -3.50 12.01 5.58
N ASN A 91 -2.53 11.11 5.42
CA ASN A 91 -1.26 11.37 4.74
C ASN A 91 -1.35 11.19 3.22
N PRO A 92 -0.46 11.85 2.44
CA PRO A 92 -0.39 11.64 1.00
C PRO A 92 -0.01 10.19 0.69
N THR A 93 -1.01 9.40 0.31
CA THR A 93 -0.87 7.99 -0.07
C THR A 93 -0.90 7.84 -1.59
N THR A 94 -0.13 6.87 -2.10
CA THR A 94 -0.25 6.48 -3.51
C THR A 94 -1.48 5.59 -3.65
N ASN A 95 -2.52 6.09 -4.33
CA ASN A 95 -3.76 5.38 -4.58
C ASN A 95 -3.89 5.04 -6.05
N ILE A 96 -4.07 3.76 -6.37
CA ILE A 96 -4.33 3.28 -7.73
C ILE A 96 -5.69 2.60 -7.72
N PHE A 97 -6.61 3.13 -8.52
CA PHE A 97 -7.92 2.53 -8.74
C PHE A 97 -8.03 2.06 -10.19
N SER A 98 -8.38 0.79 -10.37
CA SER A 98 -8.48 0.14 -11.67
C SER A 98 -9.82 -0.56 -11.83
N PHE A 99 -10.42 -0.39 -13.00
CA PHE A 99 -11.70 -0.99 -13.35
C PHE A 99 -11.58 -1.68 -14.71
N LYS A 100 -12.16 -2.88 -14.82
CA LYS A 100 -12.24 -3.64 -16.07
C LYS A 100 -13.62 -4.28 -16.20
N LEU A 101 -14.27 -4.02 -17.33
CA LEU A 101 -15.51 -4.68 -17.73
C LEU A 101 -15.27 -5.47 -19.01
N THR A 102 -15.53 -6.77 -18.97
CA THR A 102 -15.56 -7.66 -20.13
C THR A 102 -16.99 -8.11 -20.38
N TYR A 103 -17.49 -7.89 -21.59
CA TYR A 103 -18.83 -8.31 -22.00
C TYR A 103 -18.74 -9.15 -23.27
N TYR A 104 -19.31 -10.35 -23.26
CA TYR A 104 -19.42 -11.19 -24.46
C TYR A 104 -20.81 -11.01 -25.09
N LEU A 105 -20.83 -10.57 -26.34
CA LEU A 105 -22.03 -10.49 -27.17
C LEU A 105 -22.21 -11.82 -27.91
N ASP A 106 -23.36 -12.48 -27.73
CA ASP A 106 -23.77 -13.58 -28.59
C ASP A 106 -24.46 -13.00 -29.84
N TYR A 107 -23.85 -13.17 -31.00
CA TYR A 107 -24.38 -12.71 -32.28
C TYR A 107 -25.69 -13.39 -32.65
N LEU A 108 -25.91 -14.64 -32.24
CA LEU A 108 -27.16 -15.38 -32.53
C LEU A 108 -28.34 -14.83 -31.74
N ASP A 109 -28.10 -14.37 -30.51
CA ASP A 109 -29.13 -13.69 -29.70
C ASP A 109 -29.47 -12.30 -30.26
N LEU A 110 -28.53 -11.65 -30.96
CA LEU A 110 -28.78 -10.35 -31.62
C LEU A 110 -29.62 -10.49 -32.91
N ILE A 111 -29.58 -11.63 -33.59
CA ILE A 111 -30.26 -11.83 -34.89
C ILE A 111 -31.59 -12.55 -34.76
N LYS A 112 -31.85 -13.31 -33.68
CA LYS A 112 -33.15 -13.98 -33.52
C LYS A 112 -34.28 -12.93 -33.58
N PRO A 113 -35.13 -12.94 -34.62
CA PRO A 113 -36.34 -12.12 -34.58
C PRO A 113 -37.18 -12.65 -33.41
N ASN A 114 -37.64 -11.73 -32.54
CA ASN A 114 -38.55 -12.05 -31.45
C ASN A 114 -39.68 -12.93 -31.97
N LYS A 115 -39.61 -14.25 -31.73
CA LYS A 115 -40.76 -15.12 -31.87
C LYS A 115 -41.63 -14.84 -30.64
N LYS A 116 -42.59 -13.93 -30.83
CA LYS A 116 -43.76 -13.82 -29.98
C LYS A 116 -44.51 -15.14 -29.95
#